data_AF-A0A8K0LK51-F1
#
_entry.id   AF-A0A8K0LK51-F1
#
_cell.length_a   1.000
_cell.length_b   1.000
_cell.length_c   1.000
_cell.angle_alpha   90.00
_cell.angle_beta   90.00
_cell.angle_gamma   90.00
#
_symmetry.space_group_name_H-M   'P 1'
#
loop_
_entity.id
_entity.type
_entity.pdbx_description
1 polymer ?
#
loop_
_entity_poly.entity_id
_entity_poly.type
_entity_poly.pdbx_seq_one_letter_code
_entity_poly.pdbx_strand_id
1 'polypeptide(L)'
;MIRNRTRLQLPLGRKSATSPGCVTHCWGVGRRYTQLPNQAGWGRSCLTVQLIAHQTWNHQTSLNTLQADTACPPGKRSAIPRRSSSLRPSYSPLLTDLRLEPPPAMPPWSNFQFWSPPEDPERPVLPYVSALTVTITEHVPPEPFGLPSVYPRIEPPYNISDEHLKTLTQTRLIVTCPPIETNRNTGSAITKTPPANAILEIEKPIAVEDGRGPKLVVCTITPQDRHSKPFQAVAKIFDPLYYSFKNENAPHRPVATTVKADSDYSIEAAAYAHLQKTGETGAFAPEYYGSWTFTLPIRHRGVQYERQVRLVLVEYIDGVCMRDLCYQESPPLGFTEEHRLDVLANILDGAARMDHSGINQRDLMPRNIILKLKPEVGGPPEEGRPRFVQRAVLIDYNISVVYHLSPEEWKCNKTTNLPVNPMELFWNISLDDFNHWVPKSWQCNERAQQQWLMGRFGGANAFSYAPLSRELKLDDP
;
A
#
# COMPACT_ATOMS: atom_id res chain seq x y z
N MET A 1 -63.39 39.39 -4.37
CA MET A 1 -63.40 40.82 -3.98
C MET A 1 -62.00 41.21 -3.52
N ILE A 2 -61.44 42.27 -4.14
CA ILE A 2 -60.57 43.33 -3.54
C ILE A 2 -59.30 42.84 -2.80
N ARG A 3 -58.13 42.81 -3.47
CA ARG A 3 -57.04 43.84 -3.45
C ARG A 3 -56.53 44.22 -2.05
N ASN A 4 -55.23 43.98 -1.76
CA ASN A 4 -54.23 45.05 -1.82
C ASN A 4 -52.77 44.58 -1.61
N ARG A 5 -51.90 45.19 -2.43
CA ARG A 5 -50.43 45.20 -2.36
C ARG A 5 -49.98 46.09 -1.19
N THR A 6 -48.81 45.85 -0.61
CA THR A 6 -47.83 46.92 -0.37
C THR A 6 -46.40 46.37 -0.49
N ARG A 7 -45.59 47.09 -1.25
CA ARG A 7 -44.17 46.90 -1.56
C ARG A 7 -43.44 47.99 -0.77
N LEU A 8 -42.30 47.71 -0.13
CA LEU A 8 -41.37 48.74 0.35
C LEU A 8 -39.93 48.29 0.07
N GLN A 9 -39.23 49.10 -0.73
CA GLN A 9 -37.80 49.01 -1.06
C GLN A 9 -37.00 49.89 -0.09
N LEU A 10 -35.83 49.37 0.33
CA LEU A 10 -34.48 49.95 0.58
C LEU A 10 -34.31 51.42 1.03
N PRO A 11 -33.20 51.72 1.75
CA PRO A 11 -32.07 52.32 1.03
C PRO A 11 -30.66 51.83 1.43
N LEU A 12 -29.75 52.08 0.48
CA LEU A 12 -28.30 51.93 0.51
C LEU A 12 -27.58 52.93 1.44
N GLY A 13 -26.42 52.49 1.96
CA GLY A 13 -25.19 53.29 1.90
C GLY A 13 -24.47 53.62 3.21
N ARG A 14 -23.22 53.18 3.35
CA ARG A 14 -22.02 54.08 3.47
C ARG A 14 -20.70 53.29 3.54
N LYS A 15 -19.67 53.95 3.01
CA LYS A 15 -18.26 53.54 2.87
C LYS A 15 -17.40 53.96 4.08
N SER A 16 -16.21 53.34 4.11
CA SER A 16 -14.87 53.80 4.56
C SER A 16 -14.51 53.84 6.05
N ALA A 17 -13.46 53.10 6.42
CA ALA A 17 -12.21 53.65 6.97
C ALA A 17 -11.08 52.60 6.95
N THR A 18 -9.86 53.08 6.73
CA THR A 18 -8.58 52.37 6.56
C THR A 18 -7.68 52.47 7.79
N SER A 19 -6.66 51.58 7.83
CA SER A 19 -5.32 51.70 8.47
C SER A 19 -5.10 50.91 9.80
N PRO A 20 -3.83 50.61 10.19
CA PRO A 20 -2.78 49.93 9.41
C PRO A 20 -1.96 48.88 10.23
N GLY A 21 -1.21 48.03 9.53
CA GLY A 21 0.16 47.64 9.92
C GLY A 21 0.37 46.35 10.74
N CYS A 22 0.91 45.32 10.09
CA CYS A 22 2.09 44.63 10.60
C CYS A 22 2.82 43.93 9.44
N VAL A 23 4.09 44.30 9.27
CA VAL A 23 5.01 43.79 8.24
C VAL A 23 5.96 42.84 8.93
N THR A 24 6.04 41.59 8.48
CA THR A 24 7.19 40.72 8.73
C THR A 24 7.68 40.17 7.39
N HIS A 25 8.89 40.61 7.04
CA HIS A 25 9.68 40.13 5.93
C HIS A 25 10.09 38.66 6.14
N CYS A 26 9.85 37.81 5.15
CA CYS A 26 10.69 36.64 4.89
C CYS A 26 10.89 36.50 3.38
N TRP A 27 12.14 36.26 3.01
CA TRP A 27 12.68 36.35 1.66
C TRP A 27 12.16 35.25 0.73
N GLY A 28 11.65 35.64 -0.44
CA GLY A 28 11.37 34.75 -1.55
C GLY A 28 12.54 34.70 -2.53
N VAL A 29 12.99 33.49 -2.88
CA VAL A 29 13.75 33.22 -4.11
C VAL A 29 12.75 32.64 -5.12
N GLY A 30 12.28 33.47 -6.04
CA GLY A 30 11.36 33.08 -7.10
C GLY A 30 12.07 32.36 -8.24
N ARG A 31 11.42 31.33 -8.78
CA ARG A 31 11.57 30.95 -10.19
C ARG A 31 10.21 31.06 -10.87
N ARG A 32 10.18 31.87 -11.93
CA ARG A 32 9.02 32.18 -12.77
C ARG A 32 8.66 30.95 -13.62
N TYR A 33 7.38 30.60 -13.64
CA TYR A 33 6.79 29.85 -14.76
C TYR A 33 5.90 30.80 -15.56
N THR A 34 6.19 30.90 -16.85
CA THR A 34 5.41 31.62 -17.85
C THR A 34 4.09 30.91 -18.15
N GLN A 35 2.99 31.67 -18.12
CA GLN A 35 1.65 31.24 -18.53
C GLN A 35 1.51 31.17 -20.05
N LEU A 36 0.77 30.18 -20.54
CA LEU A 36 0.02 30.18 -21.81
C LEU A 36 -1.33 29.44 -21.63
N PRO A 37 -2.33 29.65 -22.50
CA PRO A 37 -3.70 29.95 -22.06
C PRO A 37 -4.71 28.80 -22.12
N ASN A 38 -5.84 29.06 -21.45
CA ASN A 38 -7.09 28.31 -21.37
C ASN A 38 -7.54 27.60 -22.68
N GLN A 39 -7.80 26.30 -22.58
CA GLN A 39 -8.93 25.65 -23.26
C GLN A 39 -9.66 24.70 -22.31
N ALA A 40 -10.98 24.71 -22.46
CA ALA A 40 -11.97 24.19 -21.54
C ALA A 40 -12.20 22.67 -21.68
N GLY A 41 -12.58 22.06 -20.55
CA GLY A 41 -13.57 20.97 -20.54
C GLY A 41 -13.06 19.54 -20.64
N TRP A 42 -12.27 19.05 -19.68
CA TRP A 42 -12.11 17.60 -19.43
C TRP A 42 -12.07 17.32 -17.92
N GLY A 43 -12.89 16.37 -17.48
CA GLY A 43 -12.95 15.89 -16.10
C GLY A 43 -11.62 15.30 -15.65
N ARG A 44 -11.16 15.72 -14.48
CA ARG A 44 -9.83 15.42 -13.94
C ARG A 44 -9.79 14.01 -13.36
N SER A 45 -9.12 13.09 -14.04
CA SER A 45 -8.43 11.96 -13.41
C SER A 45 -6.99 12.39 -13.14
N CYS A 46 -6.70 12.82 -11.91
CA CYS A 46 -5.35 13.15 -11.47
C CYS A 46 -4.80 11.99 -10.64
N LEU A 47 -4.26 10.98 -11.34
CA LEU A 47 -3.55 9.85 -10.74
C LEU A 47 -2.08 9.91 -11.17
N THR A 48 -1.42 11.07 -11.01
CA THR A 48 0.00 11.21 -11.40
C THR A 48 0.73 12.21 -10.49
N VAL A 49 1.96 11.83 -10.10
CA VAL A 49 3.09 12.61 -9.54
C VAL A 49 3.52 12.33 -8.07
N GLN A 50 2.73 11.75 -7.16
CA GLN A 50 3.20 11.47 -5.78
C GLN A 50 3.41 9.99 -5.40
N LEU A 51 3.34 9.08 -6.37
CA LEU A 51 3.24 7.64 -6.09
C LEU A 51 4.54 6.90 -5.76
N ILE A 52 5.67 7.60 -5.60
CA ILE A 52 6.99 6.95 -5.65
C ILE A 52 7.88 7.22 -4.42
N ALA A 53 7.75 8.36 -3.73
CA ALA A 53 8.69 8.72 -2.66
C ALA A 53 8.40 8.08 -1.27
N HIS A 54 7.18 7.60 -1.01
CA HIS A 54 6.76 7.24 0.35
C HIS A 54 6.76 5.74 0.68
N GLN A 55 7.02 4.85 -0.29
CA GLN A 55 6.93 3.39 -0.06
C GLN A 55 8.12 2.80 0.71
N THR A 56 9.16 3.58 1.06
CA THR A 56 10.39 3.04 1.67
C THR A 56 10.93 3.79 2.87
N TRP A 57 10.39 4.95 3.25
CA TRP A 57 10.88 5.62 4.46
C TRP A 57 10.55 4.82 5.73
N ASN A 58 9.46 4.06 5.77
CA ASN A 58 9.05 3.34 6.98
C ASN A 58 9.77 2.01 7.25
N HIS A 59 10.71 1.60 6.40
CA HIS A 59 11.36 0.30 6.56
C HIS A 59 12.56 0.30 7.53
N GLN A 60 13.00 1.48 8.01
CA GLN A 60 14.22 1.60 8.81
C GLN A 60 13.99 2.08 10.25
N THR A 61 12.80 2.60 10.59
CA THR A 61 12.49 3.11 11.93
C THR A 61 11.96 2.04 12.90
N SER A 62 11.48 0.90 12.42
CA SER A 62 10.85 -0.15 13.25
C SER A 62 11.78 -1.30 13.69
N LEU A 63 13.08 -1.27 13.32
CA LEU A 63 14.06 -2.31 13.68
C LEU A 63 15.05 -1.93 14.80
N ASN A 64 15.02 -0.70 15.33
CA ASN A 64 16.00 -0.21 16.31
C ASN A 64 15.48 -0.09 17.76
N THR A 65 14.58 -0.96 18.19
CA THR A 65 14.14 -0.97 19.61
C THR A 65 14.06 -2.36 20.21
N LEU A 66 15.16 -3.11 20.21
CA LEU A 66 15.32 -4.33 21.02
C LEU A 66 16.80 -4.57 21.33
N GLN A 67 17.40 -3.69 22.13
CA GLN A 67 18.56 -4.02 22.95
C GLN A 67 18.76 -2.93 24.01
N ALA A 68 18.32 -3.19 25.23
CA ALA A 68 18.71 -2.42 26.40
C ALA A 68 18.95 -3.38 27.57
N ASP A 69 20.22 -3.44 27.97
CA ASP A 69 20.76 -4.24 29.06
C ASP A 69 20.15 -3.84 30.41
N THR A 70 19.74 -4.84 31.19
CA THR A 70 19.37 -4.68 32.60
C THR A 70 20.60 -4.71 33.50
N ALA A 71 20.91 -3.59 34.15
CA ALA A 71 21.82 -3.52 35.29
C ALA A 71 21.03 -3.20 36.58
N CYS A 72 21.15 -4.04 37.60
CA CYS A 72 20.60 -3.85 38.95
C CYS A 72 21.71 -3.99 40.01
N PRO A 73 21.76 -3.15 41.07
CA PRO A 73 22.60 -3.36 42.25
C PRO A 73 21.74 -3.67 43.53
N PRO A 74 22.32 -3.99 44.72
CA PRO A 74 22.13 -5.32 45.33
C PRO A 74 21.49 -5.32 46.75
N GLY A 75 21.11 -6.50 47.25
CA GLY A 75 20.74 -6.68 48.66
C GLY A 75 20.50 -8.12 49.17
N LYS A 76 21.45 -8.60 50.00
CA LYS A 76 21.33 -9.51 51.18
C LYS A 76 21.22 -11.06 51.04
N ARG A 77 22.39 -11.70 51.24
CA ARG A 77 22.83 -12.92 51.98
C ARG A 77 21.84 -14.00 52.51
N SER A 78 22.17 -15.27 52.23
CA SER A 78 22.21 -16.46 53.14
C SER A 78 22.66 -17.72 52.32
N ALA A 79 23.90 -18.23 52.39
CA ALA A 79 24.49 -19.24 53.31
C ALA A 79 24.41 -20.74 52.87
N ILE A 80 25.51 -21.24 52.24
CA ILE A 80 26.24 -22.55 52.42
C ILE A 80 25.57 -23.88 51.94
N PRO A 81 26.29 -24.97 51.48
CA PRO A 81 27.74 -25.25 51.46
C PRO A 81 28.39 -25.65 50.12
N ARG A 82 29.72 -25.67 50.20
CA ARG A 82 30.78 -26.00 49.24
C ARG A 82 30.75 -27.45 48.72
N ARG A 83 31.12 -27.61 47.45
CA ARG A 83 32.01 -28.69 46.99
C ARG A 83 33.10 -28.13 46.08
N SER A 84 34.31 -28.56 46.38
CA SER A 84 35.57 -28.22 45.75
C SER A 84 35.79 -29.00 44.46
N SER A 85 36.23 -28.32 43.41
CA SER A 85 37.26 -28.87 42.52
C SER A 85 38.03 -27.72 41.87
N SER A 86 39.33 -27.74 42.17
CA SER A 86 40.39 -26.95 41.56
C SER A 86 40.57 -27.32 40.09
N LEU A 87 40.74 -26.31 39.23
CA LEU A 87 41.70 -26.24 38.11
C LEU A 87 41.41 -24.93 37.35
N ARG A 88 42.18 -23.86 37.65
CA ARG A 88 42.22 -22.65 36.82
C ARG A 88 43.45 -22.74 35.90
N PRO A 89 43.31 -22.58 34.59
CA PRO A 89 44.43 -22.21 33.74
C PRO A 89 44.74 -20.73 33.94
N SER A 90 46.02 -20.41 34.12
CA SER A 90 46.54 -19.05 34.06
C SER A 90 46.40 -18.51 32.63
N TYR A 91 45.55 -17.52 32.41
CA TYR A 91 45.56 -16.71 31.19
C TYR A 91 46.38 -15.44 31.46
N SER A 92 47.48 -15.32 30.73
CA SER A 92 48.29 -14.10 30.62
C SER A 92 47.48 -12.96 30.00
N PRO A 93 47.67 -11.70 30.44
CA PRO A 93 47.10 -10.55 29.78
C PRO A 93 48.05 -10.12 28.64
N LEU A 94 47.78 -10.58 27.43
CA LEU A 94 48.34 -10.01 26.20
C LEU A 94 47.19 -9.76 25.23
N LEU A 95 46.55 -8.60 25.37
CA LEU A 95 45.67 -8.02 24.36
C LEU A 95 45.60 -6.51 24.59
N THR A 96 46.76 -5.88 24.39
CA THR A 96 46.84 -4.48 23.98
C THR A 96 46.96 -4.47 22.45
N ASP A 97 46.24 -3.56 21.80
CA ASP A 97 46.30 -3.22 20.37
C ASP A 97 45.54 -4.10 19.36
N LEU A 98 44.23 -4.24 19.53
CA LEU A 98 43.32 -4.21 18.38
C LEU A 98 42.78 -2.78 18.23
N ARG A 99 43.52 -1.95 17.51
CA ARG A 99 42.96 -0.71 16.95
C ARG A 99 41.82 -1.13 16.01
N LEU A 100 40.60 -0.85 16.41
CA LEU A 100 39.47 -0.79 15.49
C LEU A 100 39.79 0.34 14.50
N GLU A 101 40.22 -0.04 13.30
CA GLU A 101 40.31 0.88 12.18
C GLU A 101 38.95 1.58 12.04
N PRO A 102 38.92 2.93 11.92
CA PRO A 102 37.67 3.63 11.67
C PRO A 102 37.04 3.07 10.39
N PRO A 103 35.70 2.94 10.35
CA PRO A 103 35.03 2.47 9.16
C PRO A 103 35.47 3.32 7.96
N PRO A 104 35.72 2.70 6.79
CA PRO A 104 36.17 3.44 5.62
C PRO A 104 35.20 4.59 5.36
N ALA A 105 35.76 5.80 5.22
CA ALA A 105 34.98 6.99 4.95
C ALA A 105 34.06 6.73 3.76
N MET A 106 32.75 6.95 3.94
CA MET A 106 31.82 6.83 2.83
C MET A 106 32.29 7.74 1.70
N PRO A 107 32.38 7.23 0.46
CA PRO A 107 32.80 8.06 -0.66
C PRO A 107 31.87 9.27 -0.77
N PRO A 108 32.40 10.44 -1.15
CA PRO A 108 31.58 11.64 -1.32
C PRO A 108 30.44 11.33 -2.30
N TRP A 109 29.24 11.86 -2.00
CA TRP A 109 28.02 11.64 -2.79
C TRP A 109 28.19 11.93 -4.29
N SER A 110 29.19 12.74 -4.66
CA SER A 110 29.59 13.06 -6.03
C SER A 110 30.10 11.87 -6.85
N ASN A 111 30.45 10.74 -6.22
CA ASN A 111 30.97 9.55 -6.91
C ASN A 111 29.90 8.46 -7.15
N PHE A 112 28.64 8.70 -6.78
CA PHE A 112 27.56 7.77 -7.12
C PHE A 112 27.23 7.86 -8.60
N GLN A 113 27.71 6.88 -9.38
CA GLN A 113 27.31 6.73 -10.76
C GLN A 113 25.88 6.19 -10.81
N PHE A 114 24.94 7.06 -11.19
CA PHE A 114 23.57 6.66 -11.46
C PHE A 114 23.55 5.71 -12.66
N TRP A 115 23.03 4.51 -12.44
CA TRP A 115 22.84 3.57 -13.54
C TRP A 115 21.56 3.94 -14.30
N SER A 116 21.57 3.72 -15.61
CA SER A 116 20.37 3.85 -16.45
C SER A 116 20.16 2.57 -17.27
N PRO A 117 18.90 2.16 -17.48
CA PRO A 117 18.54 1.08 -18.37
C PRO A 117 19.19 1.21 -19.76
N PRO A 118 19.67 0.11 -20.36
CA PRO A 118 20.01 0.08 -21.77
C PRO A 118 18.82 0.49 -22.64
N GLU A 119 19.08 1.11 -23.79
CA GLU A 119 18.03 1.39 -24.77
C GLU A 119 17.36 0.09 -25.24
N ASP A 120 16.03 0.12 -25.36
CA ASP A 120 15.23 -1.04 -25.72
C ASP A 120 14.31 -0.71 -26.91
N PRO A 121 14.87 -0.62 -28.13
CA PRO A 121 14.11 -0.26 -29.33
C PRO A 121 13.09 -1.32 -29.77
N GLU A 122 13.20 -2.55 -29.24
CA GLU A 122 12.27 -3.65 -29.54
C GLU A 122 11.07 -3.67 -28.59
N ARG A 123 11.08 -2.84 -27.54
CA ARG A 123 10.02 -2.76 -26.54
C ARG A 123 8.73 -2.24 -27.17
N PRO A 124 7.64 -3.03 -27.21
CA PRO A 124 6.35 -2.55 -27.70
C PRO A 124 5.81 -1.39 -26.87
N VAL A 125 4.94 -0.59 -27.49
CA VAL A 125 4.17 0.44 -26.79
C VAL A 125 3.21 -0.23 -25.81
N LEU A 126 2.99 0.43 -24.66
CA LEU A 126 2.09 -0.04 -23.61
C LEU A 126 0.68 -0.31 -24.15
N PRO A 127 0.18 -1.56 -24.11
CA PRO A 127 -1.03 -1.96 -24.83
C PRO A 127 -2.32 -1.76 -24.01
N TYR A 128 -2.22 -1.38 -22.73
CA TYR A 128 -3.35 -1.32 -21.79
C TYR A 128 -4.17 -0.05 -21.94
N VAL A 129 -4.72 0.13 -23.14
CA VAL A 129 -5.59 1.23 -23.53
C VAL A 129 -7.00 0.70 -23.79
N SER A 130 -7.98 1.60 -23.85
CA SER A 130 -9.35 1.26 -24.25
C SER A 130 -9.35 0.50 -25.58
N ALA A 131 -10.25 -0.48 -25.71
CA ALA A 131 -10.39 -1.40 -26.85
C ALA A 131 -9.42 -2.60 -26.90
N LEU A 132 -8.44 -2.73 -25.99
CA LEU A 132 -7.72 -3.99 -25.87
C LEU A 132 -8.71 -5.09 -25.43
N THR A 133 -8.83 -6.14 -26.24
CA THR A 133 -9.62 -7.33 -25.95
C THR A 133 -8.70 -8.54 -25.98
N VAL A 134 -8.69 -9.32 -24.90
CA VAL A 134 -7.86 -10.52 -24.78
C VAL A 134 -8.64 -11.66 -24.16
N THR A 135 -8.32 -12.90 -24.58
CA THR A 135 -8.77 -14.09 -23.86
C THR A 135 -7.87 -14.28 -22.64
N ILE A 136 -8.48 -14.38 -21.48
CA ILE A 136 -7.81 -14.69 -20.22
C ILE A 136 -8.18 -16.11 -19.78
N THR A 137 -7.23 -16.81 -19.18
CA THR A 137 -7.39 -18.15 -18.63
C THR A 137 -7.10 -18.11 -17.14
N GLU A 138 -7.95 -18.77 -16.35
CA GLU A 138 -7.76 -18.88 -14.91
C GLU A 138 -6.40 -19.51 -14.61
N HIS A 139 -5.70 -18.92 -13.66
CA HIS A 139 -4.34 -19.28 -13.31
C HIS A 139 -4.21 -19.48 -11.81
N VAL A 140 -3.58 -20.60 -11.42
CA VAL A 140 -3.20 -20.85 -10.04
C VAL A 140 -1.88 -20.12 -9.78
N PRO A 141 -1.83 -19.09 -8.92
CA PRO A 141 -0.59 -18.39 -8.59
C PRO A 141 0.40 -19.31 -7.85
N PRO A 142 1.73 -19.10 -8.02
CA PRO A 142 2.70 -19.75 -7.14
C PRO A 142 2.54 -19.23 -5.70
N GLU A 143 3.10 -19.97 -4.73
CA GLU A 143 3.19 -19.49 -3.35
C GLU A 143 3.91 -18.14 -3.29
N PRO A 144 3.52 -17.25 -2.36
CA PRO A 144 4.07 -15.91 -2.27
C PRO A 144 5.59 -15.94 -1.99
N PHE A 145 6.33 -15.07 -2.66
CA PHE A 145 7.79 -14.97 -2.55
C PHE A 145 8.27 -13.53 -2.71
N GLY A 146 9.55 -13.29 -2.41
CA GLY A 146 10.25 -12.07 -2.83
C GLY A 146 10.16 -10.87 -1.90
N LEU A 147 9.36 -10.91 -0.81
CA LEU A 147 9.48 -9.97 0.31
C LEU A 147 10.60 -10.44 1.25
N PRO A 148 11.78 -9.78 1.23
CA PRO A 148 12.87 -10.15 2.11
C PRO A 148 12.41 -10.06 3.57
N SER A 149 12.87 -10.97 4.40
CA SER A 149 12.46 -11.23 5.79
C SER A 149 11.13 -11.96 5.99
N VAL A 150 10.20 -11.95 5.03
CA VAL A 150 8.87 -12.56 5.21
C VAL A 150 8.67 -13.80 4.37
N TYR A 151 8.91 -13.74 3.06
CA TYR A 151 8.69 -14.90 2.19
C TYR A 151 10.02 -15.43 1.66
N PRO A 152 10.09 -16.73 1.28
CA PRO A 152 11.30 -17.27 0.70
C PRO A 152 11.74 -16.47 -0.52
N ARG A 153 13.05 -16.37 -0.71
CA ARG A 153 13.61 -15.95 -1.99
C ARG A 153 13.55 -17.12 -2.94
N ILE A 154 13.28 -16.83 -4.21
CA ILE A 154 13.37 -17.84 -5.25
C ILE A 154 14.84 -18.11 -5.57
N GLU A 155 15.19 -19.39 -5.56
CA GLU A 155 16.50 -19.90 -6.00
C GLU A 155 16.64 -19.85 -7.53
N PRO A 156 17.86 -19.97 -8.10
CA PRO A 156 18.08 -19.92 -9.55
C PRO A 156 17.11 -20.83 -10.35
N PRO A 157 16.74 -20.46 -11.61
CA PRO A 157 17.51 -19.64 -12.55
C PRO A 157 17.26 -18.12 -12.50
N TYR A 158 16.37 -17.64 -11.63
CA TYR A 158 15.98 -16.22 -11.57
C TYR A 158 16.95 -15.32 -10.79
N ASN A 159 18.01 -15.90 -10.23
CA ASN A 159 19.07 -15.16 -9.54
C ASN A 159 20.06 -14.58 -10.56
N ILE A 160 19.63 -13.53 -11.26
CA ILE A 160 20.48 -12.78 -12.18
C ILE A 160 21.25 -11.74 -11.38
N SER A 161 22.57 -11.72 -11.50
CA SER A 161 23.40 -10.71 -10.82
C SER A 161 23.08 -9.30 -11.32
N ASP A 162 23.22 -8.31 -10.43
CA ASP A 162 23.06 -6.89 -10.78
C ASP A 162 23.93 -6.53 -12.00
N GLU A 163 25.18 -7.01 -12.05
CA GLU A 163 26.08 -6.77 -13.17
C GLU A 163 25.58 -7.36 -14.50
N HIS A 164 24.95 -8.55 -14.46
CA HIS A 164 24.33 -9.09 -15.67
C HIS A 164 23.07 -8.32 -16.07
N LEU A 165 22.20 -7.98 -15.11
CA LEU A 165 20.99 -7.19 -15.35
C LEU A 165 21.29 -5.84 -16.02
N LYS A 166 22.39 -5.18 -15.62
CA LYS A 166 22.85 -3.92 -16.23
C LYS A 166 23.14 -4.04 -17.74
N THR A 167 23.37 -5.25 -18.26
CA THR A 167 23.66 -5.51 -19.68
C THR A 167 22.44 -5.94 -20.50
N LEU A 168 21.29 -6.18 -19.86
CA LEU A 168 20.08 -6.68 -20.51
C LEU A 168 19.12 -5.53 -20.82
N THR A 169 18.48 -5.59 -21.99
CA THR A 169 17.25 -4.83 -22.22
C THR A 169 16.08 -5.52 -21.53
N GLN A 170 14.99 -4.79 -21.23
CA GLN A 170 13.81 -5.40 -20.61
C GLN A 170 13.17 -6.43 -21.54
N THR A 171 13.06 -6.15 -22.84
CA THR A 171 12.59 -7.10 -23.87
C THR A 171 13.37 -8.41 -23.81
N ARG A 172 14.70 -8.34 -23.75
CA ARG A 172 15.54 -9.54 -23.63
C ARG A 172 15.27 -10.27 -22.32
N LEU A 173 15.20 -9.55 -21.20
CA LEU A 173 14.91 -10.13 -19.89
C LEU A 173 13.58 -10.91 -19.89
N ILE A 174 12.51 -10.33 -20.47
CA ILE A 174 11.19 -10.99 -20.53
C ILE A 174 11.26 -12.26 -21.38
N VAL A 175 11.94 -12.22 -22.53
CA VAL A 175 12.06 -13.40 -23.41
C VAL A 175 12.89 -14.51 -22.77
N THR A 176 13.93 -14.17 -21.99
CA THR A 176 14.80 -15.17 -21.36
C THR A 176 14.30 -15.68 -20.02
N CYS A 177 13.38 -14.96 -19.37
CA CYS A 177 12.91 -15.25 -18.02
C CYS A 177 11.37 -15.19 -17.99
N PRO A 178 10.69 -16.25 -18.46
CA PRO A 178 9.23 -16.31 -18.41
C PRO A 178 8.71 -16.30 -16.96
N PRO A 179 7.43 -15.93 -16.74
CA PRO A 179 6.82 -15.96 -15.41
C PRO A 179 6.90 -17.33 -14.74
N ILE A 180 7.02 -17.32 -13.42
CA ILE A 180 7.06 -18.53 -12.60
C ILE A 180 5.69 -19.20 -12.57
N GLU A 181 5.68 -20.49 -12.93
CA GLU A 181 4.48 -21.34 -12.85
C GLU A 181 4.36 -21.99 -11.47
N THR A 182 3.12 -22.31 -11.09
CA THR A 182 2.86 -23.12 -9.89
C THR A 182 3.48 -24.50 -10.02
N ASN A 183 4.23 -24.92 -9.01
CA ASN A 183 4.85 -26.25 -8.99
C ASN A 183 3.75 -27.32 -8.82
N ARG A 184 3.35 -27.97 -9.92
CA ARG A 184 2.29 -28.98 -9.94
C ARG A 184 2.62 -30.25 -9.12
N ASN A 185 3.85 -30.38 -8.62
CA ASN A 185 4.32 -31.54 -7.87
C ASN A 185 4.05 -31.47 -6.37
N THR A 186 3.64 -30.32 -5.82
CA THR A 186 3.34 -30.16 -4.38
C THR A 186 1.90 -30.56 -4.05
N GLY A 187 1.49 -31.79 -4.37
CA GLY A 187 0.31 -32.47 -3.79
C GLY A 187 -1.06 -31.78 -3.88
N SER A 188 -1.15 -30.60 -4.48
CA SER A 188 -2.39 -29.85 -4.65
C SER A 188 -3.24 -30.64 -5.62
N ALA A 189 -4.39 -31.13 -5.14
CA ALA A 189 -5.28 -31.98 -5.89
C ALA A 189 -5.46 -31.38 -7.28
N ILE A 190 -4.99 -32.10 -8.31
CA ILE A 190 -5.21 -31.74 -9.70
C ILE A 190 -6.73 -31.59 -9.83
N THR A 191 -7.20 -30.35 -9.90
CA THR A 191 -8.58 -30.07 -10.24
C THR A 191 -8.78 -30.64 -11.65
N LYS A 192 -9.57 -31.70 -11.75
CA LYS A 192 -9.87 -32.38 -13.01
C LYS A 192 -10.65 -31.50 -13.99
N THR A 193 -11.08 -30.32 -13.54
CA THR A 193 -11.77 -29.32 -14.34
C THR A 193 -10.75 -28.51 -15.15
N PRO A 194 -10.98 -28.31 -16.45
CA PRO A 194 -10.15 -27.39 -17.23
C PRO A 194 -10.24 -25.97 -16.63
N PRO A 195 -9.17 -25.18 -16.71
CA PRO A 195 -9.18 -23.81 -16.21
C PRO A 195 -10.25 -22.99 -16.94
N ALA A 196 -10.96 -22.14 -16.20
CA ALA A 196 -11.97 -21.28 -16.78
C ALA A 196 -11.34 -20.30 -17.79
N ASN A 197 -12.10 -19.92 -18.81
CA ASN A 197 -11.70 -18.91 -19.78
C ASN A 197 -12.73 -17.78 -19.79
N ALA A 198 -12.26 -16.56 -20.01
CA ALA A 198 -13.09 -15.38 -20.16
C ALA A 198 -12.49 -14.44 -21.22
N ILE A 199 -13.31 -13.55 -21.75
CA ILE A 199 -12.85 -12.43 -22.56
C ILE A 199 -12.78 -11.21 -21.64
N LEU A 200 -11.62 -10.56 -21.59
CA LEU A 200 -11.41 -9.29 -20.92
C LEU A 200 -11.36 -8.19 -21.99
N GLU A 201 -12.24 -7.19 -21.83
CA GLU A 201 -12.25 -5.98 -22.65
C GLU A 201 -11.94 -4.76 -21.77
N ILE A 202 -10.89 -4.01 -22.11
CA ILE A 202 -10.51 -2.80 -21.37
C ILE A 202 -11.44 -1.64 -21.75
N GLU A 203 -12.16 -1.14 -20.75
CA GLU A 203 -13.04 0.02 -20.88
C GLU A 203 -12.26 1.32 -20.75
N LYS A 204 -11.52 1.47 -19.64
CA LYS A 204 -10.74 2.68 -19.33
C LYS A 204 -9.51 2.40 -18.46
N PRO A 205 -8.41 3.13 -18.68
CA PRO A 205 -7.26 3.09 -17.79
C PRO A 205 -7.58 3.77 -16.44
N ILE A 206 -7.08 3.19 -15.36
CA ILE A 206 -7.03 3.82 -14.03
C ILE A 206 -5.59 4.30 -13.76
N ALA A 207 -4.62 3.40 -13.96
CA ALA A 207 -3.22 3.64 -13.68
C ALA A 207 -2.35 2.80 -14.61
N VAL A 208 -1.97 3.36 -15.76
CA VAL A 208 -1.26 2.62 -16.82
C VAL A 208 0.09 3.22 -17.20
N GLU A 209 0.67 4.01 -16.30
CA GLU A 209 1.97 4.66 -16.51
C GLU A 209 3.12 3.64 -16.53
N ASP A 210 4.09 3.87 -17.40
CA ASP A 210 5.32 3.10 -17.44
C ASP A 210 6.12 3.27 -16.13
N GLY A 211 6.79 2.21 -15.69
CA GLY A 211 7.61 2.24 -14.48
C GLY A 211 6.88 2.00 -13.15
N ARG A 212 5.57 2.28 -13.05
CA ARG A 212 4.82 2.24 -11.77
C ARG A 212 4.63 0.85 -11.12
N GLY A 213 4.94 -0.25 -11.84
CA GLY A 213 4.58 -1.61 -11.41
C GLY A 213 3.27 -2.07 -12.06
N PRO A 214 2.34 -2.71 -11.33
CA PRO A 214 1.10 -3.24 -11.90
C PRO A 214 0.27 -2.15 -12.61
N LYS A 215 -0.37 -2.52 -13.72
CA LYS A 215 -1.27 -1.64 -14.49
C LYS A 215 -2.71 -1.89 -14.05
N LEU A 216 -3.44 -0.82 -13.77
CA LEU A 216 -4.83 -0.88 -13.33
C LEU A 216 -5.75 -0.37 -14.42
N VAL A 217 -6.74 -1.19 -14.77
CA VAL A 217 -7.76 -0.85 -15.77
C VAL A 217 -9.14 -1.31 -15.30
N VAL A 218 -10.18 -0.56 -15.65
CA VAL A 218 -11.56 -1.06 -15.57
C VAL A 218 -11.83 -1.86 -16.83
N CYS A 219 -12.46 -3.01 -16.67
CA CYS A 219 -12.75 -3.94 -17.75
C CYS A 219 -14.11 -4.60 -17.58
N THR A 220 -14.70 -4.99 -18.71
CA THR A 220 -15.81 -5.95 -18.74
C THR A 220 -15.21 -7.35 -18.92
N ILE A 221 -15.65 -8.27 -18.07
CA ILE A 221 -15.30 -9.69 -18.13
C ILE A 221 -16.50 -10.45 -18.64
N THR A 222 -16.32 -11.17 -19.74
CA THR A 222 -17.33 -12.07 -20.30
C THR A 222 -16.86 -13.51 -20.13
N PRO A 223 -17.34 -14.23 -19.12
CA PRO A 223 -17.04 -15.65 -18.96
C PRO A 223 -17.46 -16.43 -20.20
N GLN A 224 -16.67 -17.43 -20.59
CA GLN A 224 -17.00 -18.28 -21.75
C GLN A 224 -17.98 -19.41 -21.40
N ASP A 225 -18.36 -19.56 -20.13
CA ASP A 225 -19.46 -20.42 -19.75
C ASP A 225 -20.80 -19.82 -20.23
N ARG A 226 -21.76 -20.67 -20.61
CA ARG A 226 -23.02 -20.22 -21.23
C ARG A 226 -24.03 -19.61 -20.24
N HIS A 227 -23.72 -19.56 -18.96
CA HIS A 227 -24.69 -19.24 -17.90
C HIS A 227 -24.35 -17.97 -17.13
N SER A 228 -23.08 -17.60 -17.07
CA SER A 228 -22.59 -16.42 -16.40
C SER A 228 -22.80 -15.17 -17.26
N LYS A 229 -23.25 -14.10 -16.63
CA LYS A 229 -23.41 -12.81 -17.27
C LYS A 229 -22.07 -12.06 -17.28
N PRO A 230 -21.83 -11.20 -18.28
CA PRO A 230 -20.72 -10.26 -18.20
C PRO A 230 -20.81 -9.39 -16.94
N PHE A 231 -19.67 -9.07 -16.37
CA PHE A 231 -19.57 -8.21 -15.19
C PHE A 231 -18.39 -7.26 -15.30
N GLN A 232 -18.46 -6.14 -14.57
CA GLN A 232 -17.39 -5.15 -14.53
C GLN A 232 -16.42 -5.47 -13.39
N ALA A 233 -15.12 -5.33 -13.66
CA ALA A 233 -14.05 -5.57 -12.70
C ALA A 233 -12.89 -4.57 -12.89
N VAL A 234 -12.01 -4.51 -11.90
CA VAL A 234 -10.68 -3.94 -12.07
C VAL A 234 -9.71 -5.07 -12.33
N ALA A 235 -8.98 -4.98 -13.45
CA ALA A 235 -7.83 -5.85 -13.70
C ALA A 235 -6.56 -5.15 -13.23
N LYS A 236 -5.84 -5.83 -12.33
CA LYS A 236 -4.48 -5.48 -11.94
C LYS A 236 -3.51 -6.37 -12.68
N ILE A 237 -2.80 -5.80 -13.64
CA ILE A 237 -2.01 -6.51 -14.64
C ILE A 237 -0.53 -6.38 -14.30
N PHE A 238 0.14 -7.51 -14.10
CA PHE A 238 1.54 -7.62 -13.71
C PHE A 238 2.40 -7.95 -14.94
N ASP A 239 2.56 -6.99 -15.86
CA ASP A 239 3.46 -7.15 -17.01
C ASP A 239 4.86 -6.61 -16.67
N PRO A 240 5.86 -7.48 -16.47
CA PRO A 240 7.21 -7.08 -16.08
C PRO A 240 7.92 -6.22 -17.13
N LEU A 241 7.42 -6.20 -18.38
CA LEU A 241 7.94 -5.33 -19.42
C LEU A 241 7.72 -3.84 -19.10
N TYR A 242 6.73 -3.50 -18.29
CA TYR A 242 6.34 -2.11 -17.95
C TYR A 242 6.55 -1.75 -16.48
N TYR A 243 7.35 -2.55 -15.78
CA TYR A 243 7.84 -2.23 -14.44
C TYR A 243 9.08 -1.34 -14.52
N SER A 244 9.32 -0.53 -13.48
CA SER A 244 10.54 0.28 -13.43
C SER A 244 11.76 -0.64 -13.34
N PHE A 245 12.63 -0.53 -14.34
CA PHE A 245 13.91 -1.23 -14.30
C PHE A 245 14.91 -0.53 -13.38
N LYS A 246 14.65 0.73 -13.04
CA LYS A 246 15.42 1.53 -12.08
C LYS A 246 14.92 1.26 -10.67
N ASN A 247 15.85 1.06 -9.74
CA ASN A 247 15.54 1.03 -8.32
C ASN A 247 15.60 2.46 -7.76
N GLU A 248 14.45 2.98 -7.32
CA GLU A 248 14.35 4.35 -6.78
C GLU A 248 15.12 4.53 -5.47
N ASN A 249 15.22 3.47 -4.67
CA ASN A 249 15.90 3.48 -3.36
C ASN A 249 17.39 3.17 -3.46
N ALA A 250 17.78 2.50 -4.55
CA ALA A 250 19.17 2.22 -4.84
C ALA A 250 19.45 2.52 -6.33
N PRO A 251 19.57 3.80 -6.74
CA PRO A 251 19.66 4.19 -8.16
C PRO A 251 20.85 3.62 -8.94
N HIS A 252 21.79 2.97 -8.26
CA HIS A 252 22.94 2.26 -8.82
C HIS A 252 22.66 0.77 -9.12
N ARG A 253 21.49 0.25 -8.71
CA ARG A 253 21.10 -1.15 -8.88
C ARG A 253 19.88 -1.28 -9.81
N PRO A 254 19.93 -2.20 -10.79
CA PRO A 254 18.75 -2.55 -11.57
C PRO A 254 17.74 -3.33 -10.72
N VAL A 255 16.49 -3.38 -11.18
CA VAL A 255 15.45 -4.25 -10.62
C VAL A 255 15.25 -5.44 -11.55
N ALA A 256 15.27 -6.67 -11.05
CA ALA A 256 14.82 -7.82 -11.85
C ALA A 256 13.29 -7.76 -12.03
N THR A 257 12.81 -7.10 -13.10
CA THR A 257 11.38 -6.78 -13.24
C THR A 257 10.49 -8.02 -13.36
N THR A 258 10.98 -9.11 -13.95
CA THR A 258 10.29 -10.41 -14.01
C THR A 258 10.02 -10.95 -12.60
N VAL A 259 11.06 -11.01 -11.76
CA VAL A 259 10.94 -11.45 -10.36
C VAL A 259 10.04 -10.52 -9.56
N LYS A 260 10.15 -9.20 -9.76
CA LYS A 260 9.32 -8.22 -9.05
C LYS A 260 7.84 -8.34 -9.43
N ALA A 261 7.51 -8.50 -10.71
CA ALA A 261 6.13 -8.64 -11.16
C ALA A 261 5.50 -9.94 -10.63
N ASP A 262 6.22 -11.06 -10.70
CA ASP A 262 5.72 -12.34 -10.19
C ASP A 262 5.60 -12.35 -8.65
N SER A 263 6.52 -11.69 -7.95
CA SER A 263 6.44 -11.49 -6.49
C SER A 263 5.19 -10.71 -6.13
N ASP A 264 4.97 -9.54 -6.75
CA ASP A 264 3.78 -8.72 -6.51
C ASP A 264 2.48 -9.49 -6.81
N TYR A 265 2.45 -10.21 -7.93
CA TYR A 265 1.31 -11.02 -8.34
C TYR A 265 1.01 -12.15 -7.34
N SER A 266 2.03 -12.93 -6.97
CA SER A 266 1.86 -14.08 -6.07
C SER A 266 1.40 -13.65 -4.66
N ILE A 267 1.97 -12.57 -4.13
CA ILE A 267 1.60 -12.02 -2.82
C ILE A 267 0.16 -11.52 -2.84
N GLU A 268 -0.20 -10.70 -3.84
CA GLU A 268 -1.54 -10.13 -3.91
C GLU A 268 -2.62 -11.20 -4.17
N ALA A 269 -2.33 -12.17 -5.03
CA ALA A 269 -3.24 -13.26 -5.28
C ALA A 269 -3.43 -14.15 -4.04
N ALA A 270 -2.37 -14.44 -3.29
CA ALA A 270 -2.44 -15.18 -2.03
C ALA A 270 -3.26 -14.43 -0.97
N ALA A 271 -3.08 -13.12 -0.89
CA ALA A 271 -3.85 -12.25 0.00
C ALA A 271 -5.34 -12.30 -0.27
N TYR A 272 -5.76 -12.07 -1.52
CA TYR A 272 -7.16 -12.11 -1.90
C TYR A 272 -7.76 -13.51 -1.77
N ALA A 273 -7.01 -14.56 -2.09
CA ALA A 273 -7.46 -15.94 -1.87
C ALA A 273 -7.70 -16.24 -0.39
N HIS A 274 -6.82 -15.75 0.50
CA HIS A 274 -7.02 -15.86 1.95
C HIS A 274 -8.26 -15.09 2.41
N LEU A 275 -8.40 -13.83 2.01
CA LEU A 275 -9.55 -12.98 2.35
C LEU A 275 -10.87 -13.58 1.87
N GLN A 276 -10.90 -14.16 0.66
CA GLN A 276 -12.08 -14.83 0.13
C GLN A 276 -12.43 -16.07 0.97
N LYS A 277 -11.41 -16.86 1.34
CA LYS A 277 -11.59 -18.05 2.18
C LYS A 277 -12.08 -17.72 3.58
N THR A 278 -11.69 -16.56 4.13
CA THR A 278 -12.14 -16.09 5.46
C THR A 278 -13.43 -15.29 5.40
N GLY A 279 -13.99 -15.04 4.21
CA GLY A 279 -15.24 -14.27 4.04
C GLY A 279 -15.10 -12.76 4.24
N GLU A 280 -13.89 -12.22 4.06
CA GLU A 280 -13.56 -10.80 4.26
C GLU A 280 -13.62 -9.98 2.96
N THR A 281 -13.75 -10.65 1.80
CA THR A 281 -13.99 -9.99 0.51
C THR A 281 -15.42 -9.44 0.43
N GLY A 282 -15.62 -8.37 -0.34
CA GLY A 282 -16.92 -7.68 -0.43
C GLY A 282 -17.28 -6.78 0.75
N ALA A 283 -16.47 -6.81 1.81
CA ALA A 283 -16.59 -5.95 2.99
C ALA A 283 -15.40 -4.98 3.08
N PHE A 284 -14.44 -5.19 3.99
CA PHE A 284 -13.31 -4.27 4.14
C PHE A 284 -12.27 -4.42 3.01
N ALA A 285 -12.30 -5.55 2.28
CA ALA A 285 -11.56 -5.78 1.04
C ALA A 285 -12.51 -5.85 -0.17
N PRO A 286 -12.02 -5.63 -1.41
CA PRO A 286 -12.76 -5.88 -2.64
C PRO A 286 -13.24 -7.33 -2.76
N GLU A 287 -14.31 -7.57 -3.52
CA GLU A 287 -14.57 -8.92 -4.05
C GLU A 287 -13.39 -9.40 -4.91
N TYR A 288 -13.06 -10.68 -4.80
CA TYR A 288 -12.00 -11.32 -5.58
C TYR A 288 -12.60 -12.25 -6.65
N TYR A 289 -12.31 -11.95 -7.92
CA TYR A 289 -12.80 -12.71 -9.08
C TYR A 289 -11.73 -13.65 -9.65
N GLY A 290 -10.70 -13.97 -8.86
CA GLY A 290 -9.68 -14.93 -9.22
C GLY A 290 -8.43 -14.33 -9.84
N SER A 291 -7.50 -15.24 -10.12
CA SER A 291 -6.21 -14.97 -10.75
C SER A 291 -6.20 -15.54 -12.16
N TRP A 292 -5.60 -14.79 -13.08
CA TRP A 292 -5.72 -15.06 -14.51
C TRP A 292 -4.40 -14.81 -15.23
N THR A 293 -4.29 -15.35 -16.43
CA THR A 293 -3.15 -15.15 -17.33
C THR A 293 -3.61 -14.97 -18.76
N PHE A 294 -2.82 -14.27 -19.58
CA PHE A 294 -3.01 -14.16 -21.02
C PHE A 294 -1.65 -13.98 -21.71
N THR A 295 -1.62 -14.09 -23.03
CA THR A 295 -0.40 -13.93 -23.82
C THR A 295 -0.45 -12.67 -24.67
N LEU A 296 0.71 -12.02 -24.83
CA LEU A 296 0.91 -10.89 -25.73
C LEU A 296 2.13 -11.15 -26.63
N PRO A 297 2.12 -10.69 -27.89
CA PRO A 297 3.27 -10.83 -28.77
C PRO A 297 4.43 -9.93 -28.32
N ILE A 298 5.66 -10.44 -28.43
CA ILE A 298 6.90 -9.67 -28.25
C ILE A 298 7.91 -10.08 -29.32
N ARG A 299 8.71 -9.12 -29.81
CA ARG A 299 9.74 -9.40 -30.82
C ARG A 299 11.11 -9.21 -30.18
N HIS A 300 12.02 -10.14 -30.42
CA HIS A 300 13.41 -10.01 -30.01
C HIS A 300 14.35 -10.57 -31.08
N ARG A 301 15.33 -9.78 -31.51
CA ARG A 301 16.32 -10.12 -32.55
C ARG A 301 15.67 -10.62 -33.84
N GLY A 302 14.55 -10.00 -34.22
CA GLY A 302 13.80 -10.38 -35.43
C GLY A 302 12.91 -11.61 -35.28
N VAL A 303 12.94 -12.32 -34.15
CA VAL A 303 12.10 -13.49 -33.87
C VAL A 303 10.88 -13.06 -33.07
N GLN A 304 9.71 -13.60 -33.42
CA GLN A 304 8.47 -13.38 -32.69
C GLN A 304 8.33 -14.42 -31.57
N TYR A 305 8.03 -13.93 -30.38
CA TYR A 305 7.77 -14.71 -29.16
C TYR A 305 6.41 -14.31 -28.59
N GLU A 306 5.94 -15.11 -27.64
CA GLU A 306 4.80 -14.78 -26.78
C GLU A 306 5.30 -14.54 -25.37
N ARG A 307 4.88 -13.44 -24.73
CA ARG A 307 5.07 -13.23 -23.30
C ARG A 307 3.76 -13.51 -22.58
N GLN A 308 3.83 -14.28 -21.50
CA GLN A 308 2.72 -14.45 -20.59
C GLN A 308 2.63 -13.25 -19.64
N VAL A 309 1.41 -12.83 -19.33
CA VAL A 309 1.13 -11.72 -18.43
C VAL A 309 0.11 -12.18 -17.39
N ARG A 310 0.45 -11.99 -16.12
CA ARG A 310 -0.41 -12.36 -14.97
C ARG A 310 -1.31 -11.20 -14.59
N LEU A 311 -2.50 -11.50 -14.10
CA LEU A 311 -3.41 -10.48 -13.55
C LEU A 311 -4.29 -11.03 -12.42
N VAL A 312 -4.76 -10.12 -11.59
CA VAL A 312 -5.78 -10.35 -10.57
C VAL A 312 -7.01 -9.54 -10.94
N LEU A 313 -8.20 -10.16 -10.85
CA LEU A 313 -9.48 -9.48 -11.05
C LEU A 313 -10.15 -9.23 -9.70
N VAL A 314 -10.57 -7.99 -9.47
CA VAL A 314 -11.26 -7.57 -8.22
C VAL A 314 -12.45 -6.66 -8.52
N GLU A 315 -13.30 -6.47 -7.51
CA GLU A 315 -14.45 -5.55 -7.54
C GLU A 315 -14.07 -4.18 -8.07
N TYR A 316 -14.83 -3.67 -9.04
CA TYR A 316 -14.81 -2.25 -9.36
C TYR A 316 -15.61 -1.47 -8.32
N ILE A 317 -14.91 -0.65 -7.54
CA ILE A 317 -15.51 0.20 -6.52
C ILE A 317 -15.73 1.59 -7.12
N ASP A 318 -16.99 1.92 -7.40
CA ASP A 318 -17.40 3.28 -7.75
C ASP A 318 -17.35 4.16 -6.50
N GLY A 319 -16.16 4.70 -6.23
CA GLY A 319 -15.84 5.48 -5.04
C GLY A 319 -14.70 6.46 -5.28
N VAL A 320 -14.32 7.17 -4.22
CA VAL A 320 -13.24 8.16 -4.26
C VAL A 320 -12.05 7.65 -3.47
N CYS A 321 -10.84 7.81 -3.99
CA CYS A 321 -9.62 7.52 -3.23
C CYS A 321 -9.54 8.46 -2.02
N MET A 322 -9.30 7.91 -0.83
CA MET A 322 -9.26 8.70 0.39
C MET A 322 -8.15 9.75 0.36
N ARG A 323 -6.98 9.42 -0.23
CA ARG A 323 -5.90 10.38 -0.46
C ARG A 323 -6.38 11.65 -1.17
N ASP A 324 -7.19 11.51 -2.21
CA ASP A 324 -7.65 12.66 -2.99
C ASP A 324 -8.55 13.58 -2.15
N LEU A 325 -9.19 13.05 -1.11
CA LEU A 325 -9.96 13.81 -0.13
C LEU A 325 -9.09 14.38 0.99
N CYS A 326 -7.99 13.70 1.35
CA CYS A 326 -7.05 14.15 2.38
C CYS A 326 -6.34 15.46 2.01
N TYR A 327 -6.14 15.73 0.71
CA TYR A 327 -5.34 16.87 0.23
C TYR A 327 -6.14 17.92 -0.56
N GLN A 328 -7.47 17.84 -0.56
CA GLN A 328 -8.30 18.91 -1.12
C GLN A 328 -8.33 20.11 -0.19
N GLU A 329 -8.09 21.32 -0.74
CA GLU A 329 -8.06 22.58 0.02
C GLU A 329 -9.43 22.96 0.63
N SER A 330 -10.52 22.40 0.11
CA SER A 330 -11.88 22.55 0.62
C SER A 330 -12.27 21.37 1.52
N PRO A 331 -13.08 21.59 2.58
CA PRO A 331 -13.50 20.51 3.48
C PRO A 331 -14.03 19.31 2.69
N PRO A 332 -13.56 18.08 2.98
CA PRO A 332 -13.78 16.92 2.13
C PRO A 332 -15.28 16.69 1.98
N LEU A 333 -15.83 17.01 0.81
CA LEU A 333 -17.24 16.80 0.44
C LEU A 333 -18.31 17.24 1.47
N GLY A 334 -17.98 18.15 2.38
CA GLY A 334 -18.86 18.59 3.47
C GLY A 334 -18.96 17.63 4.68
N PHE A 335 -18.03 16.68 4.85
CA PHE A 335 -18.00 15.81 6.04
C PHE A 335 -17.65 16.60 7.31
N THR A 336 -18.42 16.37 8.38
CA THR A 336 -18.09 16.88 9.72
C THR A 336 -16.84 16.20 10.27
N GLU A 337 -16.20 16.79 11.27
CA GLU A 337 -15.07 16.15 11.96
C GLU A 337 -15.45 14.81 12.60
N GLU A 338 -16.61 14.77 13.26
CA GLU A 338 -17.14 13.55 13.86
C GLU A 338 -17.28 12.43 12.83
N HIS A 339 -17.87 12.71 11.67
CA HIS A 339 -18.02 11.73 10.60
C HIS A 339 -16.66 11.26 10.05
N ARG A 340 -15.69 12.17 9.89
CA ARG A 340 -14.33 11.80 9.44
C ARG A 340 -13.66 10.85 10.45
N LEU A 341 -13.80 11.15 11.74
CA LEU A 341 -13.25 10.33 12.82
C LEU A 341 -13.96 8.98 12.95
N ASP A 342 -15.28 8.91 12.70
CA ASP A 342 -16.00 7.64 12.66
C ASP A 342 -15.53 6.74 11.52
N VAL A 343 -15.32 7.31 10.33
CA VAL A 343 -14.76 6.58 9.18
C VAL A 343 -13.34 6.11 9.49
N LEU A 344 -12.51 6.97 10.09
CA LEU A 344 -11.15 6.60 10.50
C LEU A 344 -11.18 5.46 11.52
N ALA A 345 -12.06 5.52 12.52
CA ALA A 345 -12.21 4.44 13.50
C ALA A 345 -12.60 3.12 12.84
N ASN A 346 -13.50 3.13 11.85
CA ASN A 346 -13.88 1.94 11.09
C ASN A 346 -12.70 1.37 10.27
N ILE A 347 -11.83 2.23 9.74
CA ILE A 347 -10.61 1.80 9.03
C ILE A 347 -9.63 1.12 9.99
N LEU A 348 -9.39 1.70 11.16
CA LEU A 348 -8.48 1.13 12.17
C LEU A 348 -9.01 -0.20 12.75
N ASP A 349 -10.32 -0.28 13.01
CA ASP A 349 -10.99 -1.52 13.43
C ASP A 349 -10.90 -2.59 12.32
N GLY A 350 -11.17 -2.22 11.06
CA GLY A 350 -11.04 -3.12 9.92
C GLY A 350 -9.62 -3.67 9.76
N ALA A 351 -8.60 -2.83 9.92
CA ALA A 351 -7.20 -3.26 9.89
C ALA A 351 -6.86 -4.25 11.02
N ALA A 352 -7.33 -4.00 12.24
CA ALA A 352 -7.13 -4.90 13.37
C ALA A 352 -7.81 -6.27 13.19
N ARG A 353 -9.03 -6.28 12.64
CA ARG A 353 -9.77 -7.51 12.31
C ARG A 353 -9.12 -8.29 11.17
N MET A 354 -8.62 -7.58 10.16
CA MET A 354 -7.90 -8.16 9.04
C MET A 354 -6.62 -8.86 9.51
N ASP A 355 -5.82 -8.19 10.35
CA ASP A 355 -4.64 -8.77 10.98
C ASP A 355 -4.99 -10.05 11.76
N HIS A 356 -6.04 -9.98 12.58
CA HIS A 356 -6.58 -11.13 13.31
C HIS A 356 -7.09 -12.27 12.42
N SER A 357 -7.60 -11.96 11.22
CA SER A 357 -8.06 -12.97 10.25
C SER A 357 -6.90 -13.80 9.69
N GLY A 358 -5.66 -13.30 9.80
CA GLY A 358 -4.46 -14.00 9.36
C GLY A 358 -3.65 -13.27 8.27
N ILE A 359 -3.93 -11.99 8.03
CA ILE A 359 -3.27 -11.22 6.99
C ILE A 359 -2.92 -9.80 7.44
N ASN A 360 -1.68 -9.40 7.21
CA ASN A 360 -1.19 -8.04 7.46
C ASN A 360 -0.93 -7.35 6.11
N GLN A 361 -1.66 -6.27 5.80
CA GLN A 361 -1.53 -5.59 4.51
C GLN A 361 -0.25 -4.72 4.41
N ARG A 362 0.32 -4.31 5.55
CA ARG A 362 1.59 -3.55 5.70
C ARG A 362 1.66 -2.12 5.15
N ASP A 363 0.61 -1.62 4.50
CA ASP A 363 0.61 -0.28 3.88
C ASP A 363 -0.76 0.41 4.03
N LEU A 364 -1.22 0.49 5.29
CA LEU A 364 -2.48 1.15 5.65
C LEU A 364 -2.33 2.67 5.48
N MET A 365 -2.59 3.13 4.27
CA MET A 365 -2.40 4.53 3.87
C MET A 365 -3.62 5.02 3.08
N PRO A 366 -3.96 6.33 3.11
CA PRO A 366 -5.12 6.85 2.39
C PRO A 366 -5.12 6.59 0.88
N ARG A 367 -3.94 6.41 0.27
CA ARG A 367 -3.81 6.04 -1.15
C ARG A 367 -4.34 4.65 -1.49
N ASN A 368 -4.41 3.78 -0.49
CA ASN A 368 -4.84 2.39 -0.58
C ASN A 368 -6.27 2.21 -0.04
N ILE A 369 -7.04 3.29 0.14
CA ILE A 369 -8.41 3.24 0.63
C ILE A 369 -9.34 3.90 -0.38
N ILE A 370 -10.37 3.18 -0.81
CA ILE A 370 -11.46 3.71 -1.62
C ILE A 370 -12.71 3.86 -0.74
N LEU A 371 -13.31 5.05 -0.75
CA LEU A 371 -14.55 5.34 -0.05
C LEU A 371 -15.71 5.28 -1.03
N LYS A 372 -16.59 4.29 -0.84
CA LYS A 372 -17.87 4.21 -1.56
C LYS A 372 -18.86 5.14 -0.88
N LEU A 373 -19.31 6.16 -1.62
CA LEU A 373 -20.18 7.20 -1.09
C LEU A 373 -21.64 6.90 -1.44
N LYS A 374 -22.55 7.26 -0.54
CA LYS A 374 -23.99 7.26 -0.82
C LYS A 374 -24.60 8.63 -0.55
N PRO A 375 -25.61 9.04 -1.34
CA PRO A 375 -26.43 10.19 -0.97
C PRO A 375 -27.22 9.87 0.30
N GLU A 376 -27.37 10.85 1.17
CA GLU A 376 -28.24 10.73 2.33
C GLU A 376 -29.70 10.53 1.88
N VAL A 377 -30.37 9.53 2.48
CA VAL A 377 -31.73 9.13 2.13
C VAL A 377 -32.73 10.14 2.68
N GLY A 378 -33.59 10.72 1.83
CA GLY A 378 -34.76 11.50 2.28
C GLY A 378 -34.96 12.91 1.71
N GLY A 379 -34.07 13.45 0.87
CA GLY A 379 -34.26 14.76 0.22
C GLY A 379 -34.64 14.68 -1.28
N PRO A 380 -35.00 15.80 -1.93
CA PRO A 380 -35.06 15.96 -3.39
C PRO A 380 -33.65 16.12 -4.00
N PRO A 381 -33.37 15.61 -5.22
CA PRO A 381 -32.02 15.50 -5.79
C PRO A 381 -31.47 16.89 -6.16
N GLU A 382 -30.84 17.56 -5.19
CA GLU A 382 -30.14 18.82 -5.38
C GLU A 382 -28.63 18.62 -5.35
N GLU A 383 -27.92 19.42 -6.15
CA GLU A 383 -26.46 19.54 -6.08
C GLU A 383 -26.05 20.05 -4.69
N GLY A 384 -25.11 19.33 -4.04
CA GLY A 384 -24.59 19.71 -2.72
C GLY A 384 -25.17 18.95 -1.52
N ARG A 385 -25.95 17.88 -1.73
CA ARG A 385 -26.37 17.03 -0.60
C ARG A 385 -25.19 16.45 0.19
N PRO A 386 -25.33 16.32 1.53
CA PRO A 386 -24.39 15.55 2.33
C PRO A 386 -24.30 14.13 1.78
N ARG A 387 -23.07 13.71 1.52
CA ARG A 387 -22.77 12.31 1.26
C ARG A 387 -22.36 11.69 2.58
N PHE A 388 -22.60 10.40 2.75
CA PHE A 388 -21.97 9.62 3.81
C PHE A 388 -21.15 8.49 3.20
N VAL A 389 -20.14 8.04 3.94
CA VAL A 389 -19.31 6.91 3.55
C VAL A 389 -20.10 5.65 3.84
N GLN A 390 -20.51 4.93 2.79
CA GLN A 390 -21.19 3.65 2.93
C GLN A 390 -20.21 2.54 3.32
N ARG A 391 -19.04 2.53 2.69
CA ARG A 391 -18.04 1.47 2.80
C ARG A 391 -16.66 2.06 2.54
N ALA A 392 -15.71 1.79 3.44
CA ALA A 392 -14.30 2.00 3.21
C ALA A 392 -13.68 0.67 2.78
N VAL A 393 -12.92 0.67 1.69
CA VAL A 393 -12.33 -0.53 1.11
C VAL A 393 -10.82 -0.37 1.02
N LEU A 394 -10.09 -1.25 1.71
CA LEU A 394 -8.64 -1.35 1.64
C LEU A 394 -8.25 -2.14 0.38
N ILE A 395 -7.29 -1.62 -0.38
CA ILE A 395 -6.77 -2.20 -1.62
C ILE A 395 -5.25 -2.32 -1.57
N ASP A 396 -4.65 -2.80 -2.67
CA ASP A 396 -3.21 -2.90 -2.88
C ASP A 396 -2.50 -3.86 -1.91
N TYR A 397 -2.66 -5.17 -2.14
CA TYR A 397 -2.15 -6.22 -1.25
C TYR A 397 -0.81 -6.84 -1.70
N ASN A 398 -0.12 -6.25 -2.69
CA ASN A 398 1.10 -6.80 -3.29
C ASN A 398 2.31 -6.84 -2.35
N ILE A 399 2.24 -6.20 -1.18
CA ILE A 399 3.27 -6.29 -0.14
C ILE A 399 2.76 -6.93 1.15
N SER A 400 1.57 -7.53 1.14
CA SER A 400 0.95 -8.11 2.33
C SER A 400 1.62 -9.40 2.82
N VAL A 401 1.38 -9.76 4.07
CA VAL A 401 1.80 -11.01 4.70
C VAL A 401 0.57 -11.85 5.01
N VAL A 402 0.51 -13.06 4.46
CA VAL A 402 -0.49 -14.07 4.76
C VAL A 402 0.17 -15.06 5.71
N TYR A 403 -0.15 -14.94 7.00
CA TYR A 403 0.66 -15.56 8.07
C TYR A 403 0.83 -17.06 7.93
N HIS A 404 -0.19 -17.79 7.49
CA HIS A 404 -0.10 -19.25 7.35
C HIS A 404 0.81 -19.71 6.19
N LEU A 405 1.13 -18.80 5.24
CA LEU A 405 2.07 -19.02 4.14
C LEU A 405 3.46 -18.44 4.44
N SER A 406 3.64 -17.83 5.61
CA SER A 406 4.91 -17.26 6.04
C SER A 406 5.71 -18.26 6.91
N PRO A 407 7.03 -18.07 7.03
CA PRO A 407 7.89 -18.75 8.00
C PRO A 407 7.33 -18.65 9.43
N GLU A 408 7.77 -19.56 10.29
CA GLU A 408 7.24 -19.71 11.65
C GLU A 408 7.34 -18.42 12.47
N GLU A 409 8.40 -17.63 12.30
CA GLU A 409 8.61 -16.36 12.98
C GLU A 409 7.58 -15.28 12.61
N TRP A 410 6.88 -15.42 11.48
CA TRP A 410 5.82 -14.52 11.02
C TRP A 410 4.43 -15.11 11.19
N LYS A 411 4.31 -16.38 11.57
CA LYS A 411 3.00 -16.95 11.86
C LYS A 411 2.42 -16.20 13.05
N CYS A 412 1.25 -15.61 12.85
CA CYS A 412 0.48 -15.06 13.94
C CYS A 412 0.21 -16.18 14.94
N ASN A 413 0.86 -16.10 16.09
CA ASN A 413 0.42 -16.79 17.28
C ASN A 413 -0.92 -16.15 17.64
N LYS A 414 -2.03 -16.67 17.10
CA LYS A 414 -3.37 -16.32 17.56
C LYS A 414 -3.51 -16.80 19.01
N THR A 415 -2.92 -16.05 19.92
CA THR A 415 -2.98 -16.29 21.37
C THR A 415 -4.34 -15.89 21.93
N THR A 416 -5.12 -15.12 21.16
CA THR A 416 -6.41 -14.58 21.56
C THR A 416 -7.50 -14.93 20.54
N ASN A 417 -8.73 -15.11 21.03
CA ASN A 417 -9.93 -15.28 20.20
C ASN A 417 -10.51 -13.95 19.67
N LEU A 418 -9.94 -12.83 20.10
CA LEU A 418 -10.36 -11.48 19.74
C LEU A 418 -9.23 -10.76 19.00
N PRO A 419 -9.57 -9.81 18.11
CA PRO A 419 -8.59 -8.98 17.43
C PRO A 419 -7.78 -8.13 18.41
N VAL A 420 -6.54 -7.79 18.05
CA VAL A 420 -5.72 -6.85 18.83
C VAL A 420 -6.46 -5.51 18.93
N ASN A 421 -6.40 -4.87 20.08
CA ASN A 421 -7.03 -3.57 20.26
C ASN A 421 -6.35 -2.52 19.35
N PRO A 422 -7.09 -1.73 18.56
CA PRO A 422 -6.52 -0.66 17.75
C PRO A 422 -5.67 0.34 18.54
N MET A 423 -5.94 0.54 19.83
CA MET A 423 -5.06 1.31 20.72
C MET A 423 -3.64 0.76 20.70
N GLU A 424 -3.45 -0.55 20.79
CA GLU A 424 -2.13 -1.17 20.83
C GLU A 424 -1.40 -1.08 19.48
N LEU A 425 -2.14 -1.22 18.39
CA LEU A 425 -1.59 -1.14 17.03
C LEU A 425 -1.18 0.28 16.64
N PHE A 426 -1.97 1.29 17.04
CA PHE A 426 -1.82 2.66 16.54
C PHE A 426 -1.40 3.67 17.62
N TRP A 427 -1.03 3.23 18.83
CA TRP A 427 -0.69 4.11 19.96
C TRP A 427 0.40 5.16 19.62
N ASN A 428 1.44 4.69 18.94
CA ASN A 428 2.64 5.45 18.59
C ASN A 428 2.79 5.61 17.06
N ILE A 429 1.73 5.34 16.30
CA ILE A 429 1.74 5.49 14.85
C ILE A 429 1.06 6.82 14.55
N SER A 430 1.80 7.77 14.00
CA SER A 430 1.21 9.03 13.54
C SER A 430 0.17 8.75 12.45
N LEU A 431 -1.00 9.37 12.61
CA LEU A 431 -2.08 9.35 11.61
C LEU A 431 -2.05 10.60 10.71
N ASP A 432 -0.93 11.34 10.68
CA ASP A 432 -0.80 12.60 9.92
C ASP A 432 -0.98 12.42 8.41
N ASP A 433 -0.69 11.23 7.88
CA ASP A 433 -0.94 10.91 6.46
C ASP A 433 -2.43 11.01 6.08
N PHE A 434 -3.33 10.86 7.06
CA PHE A 434 -4.77 11.07 6.87
C PHE A 434 -5.16 12.56 6.81
N ASN A 435 -4.22 13.49 7.07
CA ASN A 435 -4.33 14.93 6.89
C ASN A 435 -5.71 15.51 7.28
N HIS A 436 -6.50 16.02 6.32
CA HIS A 436 -7.81 16.61 6.60
C HIS A 436 -8.86 15.62 7.11
N TRP A 437 -8.53 14.38 7.42
CA TRP A 437 -9.37 13.42 8.14
C TRP A 437 -9.08 13.33 9.64
N VAL A 438 -7.92 13.82 10.08
CA VAL A 438 -7.58 13.95 11.49
C VAL A 438 -7.65 15.42 11.92
N PRO A 439 -7.92 15.71 13.21
CA PRO A 439 -7.82 17.05 13.76
C PRO A 439 -6.40 17.60 13.56
N LYS A 440 -6.28 18.86 13.12
CA LYS A 440 -4.97 19.54 13.03
C LYS A 440 -4.23 19.57 14.37
N SER A 441 -4.98 19.54 15.48
CA SER A 441 -4.41 19.50 16.82
C SER A 441 -3.68 18.21 17.15
N TRP A 442 -3.75 17.16 16.32
CA TRP A 442 -2.94 15.95 16.48
C TRP A 442 -1.55 16.10 15.87
N GLN A 443 -1.39 17.02 14.91
CA GLN A 443 -0.09 17.30 14.32
C GLN A 443 0.84 17.82 15.41
N CYS A 444 1.94 17.09 15.63
CA CYS A 444 2.91 17.36 16.71
C CYS A 444 2.35 17.21 18.14
N ASN A 445 1.21 16.53 18.33
CA ASN A 445 0.63 16.26 19.65
C ASN A 445 0.03 14.84 19.68
N GLU A 446 0.89 13.86 19.93
CA GLU A 446 0.54 12.43 20.00
C GLU A 446 -0.47 12.15 21.13
N ARG A 447 -0.40 12.92 22.22
CA ARG A 447 -1.32 12.80 23.37
C ARG A 447 -2.78 12.99 22.96
N ALA A 448 -3.09 13.96 22.10
CA ALA A 448 -4.46 14.20 21.65
C ALA A 448 -5.01 13.02 20.82
N GLN A 449 -4.18 12.42 19.97
CA GLN A 449 -4.52 11.20 19.22
C GLN A 449 -4.74 10.02 20.19
N GLN A 450 -3.84 9.82 21.16
CA GLN A 450 -3.94 8.75 22.14
C GLN A 450 -5.21 8.86 23.00
N GLN A 451 -5.57 10.08 23.43
CA GLN A 451 -6.83 10.33 24.14
C GLN A 451 -8.05 9.95 23.29
N TRP A 452 -8.03 10.28 22.00
CA TRP A 452 -9.08 9.86 21.08
C TRP A 452 -9.14 8.34 20.93
N LEU A 453 -7.99 7.66 20.77
CA LEU A 453 -7.92 6.19 20.70
C LEU A 453 -8.48 5.54 21.98
N MET A 454 -8.14 6.07 23.16
CA MET A 454 -8.70 5.60 24.45
C MET A 454 -10.22 5.77 24.49
N GLY A 455 -10.73 6.93 24.08
CA GLY A 455 -12.16 7.18 24.04
C GLY A 455 -12.89 6.27 23.07
N ARG A 456 -12.27 5.95 21.93
CA ARG A 456 -12.90 5.15 20.87
C ARG A 456 -12.82 3.65 21.09
N PHE A 457 -11.69 3.13 21.55
CA PHE A 457 -11.42 1.68 21.64
C PHE A 457 -11.12 1.19 23.06
N GLY A 458 -11.07 2.09 24.05
CA GLY A 458 -10.90 1.77 25.45
C GLY A 458 -12.23 1.65 26.20
N GLY A 459 -12.14 1.51 27.53
CA GLY A 459 -13.29 1.49 28.43
C GLY A 459 -14.35 0.48 28.01
N ALA A 460 -15.59 0.95 27.81
CA ALA A 460 -16.70 0.12 27.39
C ALA A 460 -16.55 -0.44 25.97
N ASN A 461 -15.69 0.08 25.09
CA ASN A 461 -15.50 -0.48 23.74
C ASN A 461 -14.41 -1.56 23.69
N ALA A 462 -13.61 -1.68 24.76
CA ALA A 462 -12.49 -2.61 24.81
C ALA A 462 -12.90 -4.10 24.78
N PHE A 463 -14.16 -4.44 25.11
CA PHE A 463 -14.63 -5.84 25.12
C PHE A 463 -14.64 -6.50 23.74
N SER A 464 -14.59 -5.70 22.66
CA SER A 464 -14.54 -6.20 21.29
C SER A 464 -13.14 -6.65 20.87
N TYR A 465 -12.13 -6.44 21.73
CA TYR A 465 -10.72 -6.66 21.44
C TYR A 465 -10.04 -7.50 22.51
N ALA A 466 -8.87 -8.04 22.17
CA ALA A 466 -7.98 -8.66 23.12
C ALA A 466 -7.58 -7.66 24.22
N PRO A 467 -7.38 -8.13 25.48
CA PRO A 467 -6.79 -7.30 26.51
C PRO A 467 -5.44 -6.73 26.06
N LEU A 468 -5.14 -5.49 26.44
CA LEU A 468 -3.87 -4.85 26.13
C LEU A 468 -2.72 -5.69 26.71
N SER A 469 -1.71 -5.94 25.89
CA SER A 469 -0.52 -6.71 26.28
C SER A 469 0.40 -5.94 27.21
N ARG A 470 0.26 -4.60 27.22
CA ARG A 470 1.04 -3.67 28.04
C ARG A 470 0.19 -2.48 28.49
N GLU A 471 0.63 -1.84 29.56
CA GLU A 471 0.09 -0.55 29.96
C GLU A 471 0.49 0.52 28.93
N LEU A 472 -0.49 1.23 28.39
CA LEU A 472 -0.29 2.32 27.45
C LEU A 472 -0.28 3.64 28.23
N LYS A 473 0.85 4.34 28.19
CA LYS A 473 1.02 5.65 28.83
C LYS A 473 0.81 6.74 27.80
N LEU A 474 0.11 7.80 28.20
CA LEU A 474 -0.02 8.99 27.39
C LEU A 474 1.35 9.68 27.30
N ASP A 475 1.66 10.20 26.12
CA ASP A 475 2.83 11.03 25.95
C ASP A 475 2.67 12.37 26.68
N ASP A 476 3.83 12.95 26.99
CA ASP A 476 3.92 14.27 27.57
C ASP A 476 3.42 15.33 26.57
N PRO A 477 2.70 16.35 27.04
CA PRO A 477 2.04 17.34 26.19
C PRO A 477 2.98 18.28 25.43
#